data_AF-A0A6L8IAS7-F1
#
_entry.id   AF-A0A6L8IAS7-F1
#
_cell.length_a   1.000
_cell.length_b   1.000
_cell.length_c   1.000
_cell.angle_alpha   90.00
_cell.angle_beta   90.00
_cell.angle_gamma   90.00
#
_symmetry.space_group_name_H-M   'P 1'
#
loop_
_entity.id
_entity.type
_entity.pdbx_description
1 polymer ?
#
loop_
_entity_poly.entity_id
_entity_poly.type
_entity_poly.pdbx_seq_one_letter_code
_entity_poly.pdbx_strand_id
1 'polypeptide(L)'
;MDCKGADALSDRLEAKRDDLVALTQELVRIPTVNPPGENYRDICEFLARRLEGSGFAATVERAQGAPGDSDLHPRWNVVAQREGASPGQCVHFNSHIDVVEV
;
A
#
# COMPACT_ATOMS: atom_id res chain seq x y z
N MET A 1 -14.83 15.69 -28.99
CA MET A 1 -13.98 15.24 -27.86
C MET A 1 -14.92 14.73 -26.80
N ASP A 2 -15.08 13.40 -26.70
CA ASP A 2 -15.97 12.77 -25.73
C ASP A 2 -15.36 12.88 -24.32
N CYS A 3 -15.95 13.72 -23.47
CA CYS A 3 -15.62 13.87 -22.05
C CYS A 3 -16.15 12.73 -21.17
N LYS A 4 -16.92 11.79 -21.74
CA LYS A 4 -17.63 10.72 -21.03
C LYS A 4 -16.75 9.87 -20.10
N GLY A 5 -15.47 9.69 -20.44
CA GLY A 5 -14.54 8.91 -19.62
C GLY A 5 -14.05 9.62 -18.35
N ALA A 6 -13.90 10.95 -18.40
CA ALA A 6 -13.49 11.74 -17.26
C ALA A 6 -14.62 11.88 -16.23
N ASP A 7 -15.86 12.06 -16.72
CA ASP A 7 -17.06 12.15 -15.88
C ASP A 7 -17.31 10.81 -15.16
N ALA A 8 -17.26 9.69 -15.88
CA ALA A 8 -17.46 8.36 -15.28
C ALA A 8 -16.37 7.96 -14.27
N LEU A 9 -15.11 8.39 -14.46
CA LEU A 9 -14.05 8.18 -13.47
C LEU A 9 -14.32 9.03 -12.22
N SER A 10 -14.69 10.29 -12.40
CA SER A 10 -14.98 11.20 -11.30
C SER A 10 -16.15 10.70 -10.45
N ASP A 11 -17.23 10.24 -11.08
CA ASP A 11 -18.37 9.63 -10.39
C ASP A 11 -17.97 8.39 -9.59
N ARG A 12 -17.08 7.54 -10.15
CA ARG A 12 -16.56 6.37 -9.43
C ARG A 12 -15.68 6.73 -8.24
N LEU A 13 -14.89 7.80 -8.35
CA LEU A 13 -14.07 8.30 -7.25
C LEU A 13 -14.96 8.86 -6.14
N GLU A 14 -15.98 9.64 -6.49
CA GLU A 14 -16.94 10.20 -5.54
C GLU A 14 -17.70 9.08 -4.81
N ALA A 15 -18.14 8.06 -5.53
CA ALA A 15 -18.77 6.87 -4.94
C ALA A 15 -17.82 6.03 -4.05
N LYS A 16 -16.51 6.27 -4.10
CA LYS A 16 -15.49 5.60 -3.27
C LYS A 16 -15.01 6.46 -2.11
N ARG A 17 -15.53 7.69 -1.94
CA ARG A 17 -15.09 8.63 -0.90
C ARG A 17 -15.06 8.01 0.49
N ASP A 18 -16.17 7.40 0.92
CA ASP A 18 -16.27 6.83 2.27
C ASP A 18 -15.32 5.64 2.46
N ASP A 19 -15.20 4.77 1.46
CA ASP A 19 -14.25 3.64 1.46
C ASP A 19 -12.79 4.13 1.55
N LEU A 20 -12.45 5.22 0.86
CA LEU A 20 -11.12 5.83 0.90
C LEU A 20 -10.83 6.44 2.27
N VAL A 21 -11.78 7.17 2.84
CA VAL A 21 -11.64 7.74 4.19
C VAL A 21 -11.49 6.64 5.24
N ALA A 22 -12.30 5.58 5.16
CA ALA A 22 -12.20 4.44 6.07
C ALA A 22 -10.83 3.76 5.96
N LEU A 23 -10.35 3.50 4.73
CA LEU A 23 -9.01 2.96 4.51
C LEU A 23 -7.93 3.86 5.12
N THR A 24 -7.97 5.17 4.87
CA THR A 24 -6.99 6.11 5.43
C THR A 24 -7.00 6.06 6.96
N GLN A 25 -8.17 5.99 7.58
CA GLN A 25 -8.28 5.86 9.04
C GLN A 25 -7.69 4.53 9.54
N GLU A 26 -7.94 3.42 8.86
CA GLU A 26 -7.36 2.11 9.20
C GLU A 26 -5.83 2.13 9.11
N LEU A 27 -5.27 2.75 8.06
CA LEU A 27 -3.82 2.91 7.88
C LEU A 27 -3.21 3.75 9.01
N VAL A 28 -3.79 4.90 9.33
CA VAL A 28 -3.28 5.81 10.38
C VAL A 28 -3.37 5.20 11.79
N ARG A 29 -4.32 4.28 12.03
CA ARG A 29 -4.46 3.59 13.32
C ARG A 29 -3.35 2.59 13.61
N ILE A 30 -2.56 2.19 12.61
CA ILE A 30 -1.39 1.32 12.78
C ILE A 30 -0.17 2.23 12.90
N PRO A 31 0.41 2.42 14.11
CA PRO A 31 1.51 3.36 14.27
C PRO A 31 2.77 2.81 13.62
N THR A 32 3.29 3.53 12.62
CA THR A 32 4.48 3.17 11.84
C THR A 32 5.64 4.13 12.07
N VAL A 33 5.79 4.60 13.31
CA VAL A 33 6.74 5.66 13.68
C VAL A 33 8.18 5.21 13.43
N ASN A 34 8.95 6.08 12.80
CA ASN A 34 10.35 5.89 12.45
C ASN A 34 11.15 7.18 12.70
N PRO A 35 12.26 7.15 13.47
CA PRO A 35 12.85 5.99 14.17
C PRO A 35 12.05 5.48 15.38
N PRO A 36 12.24 4.21 15.81
CA PRO A 36 13.12 3.21 15.21
C PRO A 36 12.47 2.39 14.09
N GLY A 37 11.15 2.43 13.91
CA GLY A 37 10.39 1.60 12.98
C GLY A 37 9.45 0.66 13.71
N GLU A 38 8.21 1.10 13.91
CA GLU A 38 7.18 0.38 14.68
C GLU A 38 6.15 -0.30 13.76
N ASN A 39 5.69 -1.50 14.13
CA ASN A 39 4.58 -2.21 13.47
C ASN A 39 4.68 -2.40 11.95
N TYR A 40 5.89 -2.37 11.35
CA TYR A 40 6.06 -2.52 9.90
C TYR A 40 5.50 -3.84 9.37
N ARG A 41 5.62 -4.93 10.14
CA ARG A 41 5.06 -6.23 9.73
C ARG A 41 3.54 -6.17 9.66
N ASP A 42 2.90 -5.57 10.65
CA ASP A 42 1.44 -5.51 10.78
C ASP A 42 0.81 -4.66 9.65
N ILE A 43 1.39 -3.50 9.34
CA ILE A 43 0.93 -2.67 8.22
C ILE A 43 1.17 -3.36 6.87
N CYS A 44 2.29 -4.08 6.69
CA CYS A 44 2.55 -4.86 5.47
C CYS A 44 1.54 -6.01 5.31
N GLU A 45 1.21 -6.74 6.38
CA GLU A 45 0.20 -7.81 6.35
C GLU A 45 -1.23 -7.26 6.15
N PHE A 46 -1.54 -6.08 6.70
CA PHE A 46 -2.79 -5.38 6.41
C PHE A 46 -2.91 -5.03 4.92
N LEU A 47 -1.88 -4.42 4.34
CA LEU A 47 -1.84 -4.05 2.93
C LEU A 47 -1.86 -5.28 2.01
N ALA A 48 -1.12 -6.34 2.33
CA ALA A 48 -1.10 -7.58 1.57
C ALA A 48 -2.51 -8.17 1.44
N ARG A 49 -3.21 -8.37 2.57
CA ARG A 49 -4.60 -8.89 2.57
C ARG A 49 -5.55 -8.04 1.75
N ARG A 50 -5.42 -6.71 1.82
CA ARG A 50 -6.25 -5.78 1.03
C ARG A 50 -5.98 -5.91 -0.48
N LEU A 51 -4.71 -5.98 -0.86
CA LEU A 51 -4.29 -6.07 -2.26
C LEU A 51 -4.64 -7.43 -2.86
N GLU A 52 -4.52 -8.51 -2.08
CA GLU A 52 -5.00 -9.85 -2.43
C GLU A 52 -6.52 -9.85 -2.69
N GLY A 53 -7.30 -9.22 -1.81
CA GLY A 53 -8.74 -9.01 -2.01
C GLY A 53 -9.07 -8.20 -3.27
N SER A 54 -8.11 -7.47 -3.83
CA SER A 54 -8.22 -6.70 -5.09
C SER A 54 -7.64 -7.43 -6.30
N GLY A 55 -7.21 -8.69 -6.15
CA GLY A 55 -6.71 -9.55 -7.22
C GLY A 55 -5.21 -9.41 -7.51
N PHE A 56 -4.42 -8.91 -6.57
CA PHE A 56 -2.95 -8.93 -6.65
C PHE A 56 -2.39 -10.17 -5.96
N ALA A 57 -1.24 -10.66 -6.43
CA ALA A 57 -0.38 -11.53 -5.64
C ALA A 57 0.53 -10.64 -4.78
N ALA A 58 0.48 -10.76 -3.47
CA ALA A 58 1.27 -9.95 -2.53
C ALA A 58 2.26 -10.81 -1.75
N THR A 59 3.46 -10.28 -1.51
CA THR A 59 4.48 -10.87 -0.64
C THR A 59 4.89 -9.87 0.42
N VAL A 60 5.11 -10.37 1.64
CA VAL A 60 5.61 -9.59 2.78
C VAL A 60 7.03 -10.05 3.08
N GLU A 61 8.01 -9.18 2.86
CA GLU A 61 9.43 -9.54 2.85
C GLU A 61 10.23 -8.60 3.76
N ARG A 62 11.16 -9.15 4.54
CA ARG A 62 12.09 -8.35 5.35
C ARG A 62 13.29 -7.96 4.48
N ALA A 63 13.58 -6.66 4.42
CA ALA A 63 14.78 -6.11 3.80
C ALA A 63 16.00 -6.29 4.72
N GLN A 64 16.45 -7.53 4.86
CA GLN A 64 17.56 -7.90 5.73
C GLN A 64 18.84 -7.13 5.37
N GLY A 65 19.49 -6.53 6.38
CA GLY A 65 20.74 -5.78 6.20
C GLY A 65 20.57 -4.40 5.55
N ALA A 66 19.34 -3.98 5.24
CA ALA A 66 19.07 -2.62 4.82
C ALA A 66 19.32 -1.62 5.97
N PRO A 67 19.59 -0.33 5.67
CA PRO A 67 19.74 0.70 6.70
C PRO A 67 18.56 0.71 7.69
N GLY A 68 18.88 0.65 8.99
CA GLY A 68 17.89 0.62 10.06
C GLY A 68 17.19 -0.73 10.26
N ASP A 69 17.51 -1.78 9.50
CA ASP A 69 17.10 -3.16 9.79
C ASP A 69 17.91 -3.71 10.96
N SER A 70 17.20 -4.29 11.92
CA SER A 70 17.78 -5.05 13.03
C SER A 70 16.75 -6.08 13.49
N ASP A 71 17.16 -7.06 14.28
CA ASP A 71 16.20 -8.04 14.81
C ASP A 71 15.19 -7.41 15.78
N LEU A 72 15.54 -6.28 16.41
CA LEU A 72 14.62 -5.51 17.24
C LEU A 72 13.67 -4.63 16.40
N HIS A 73 14.15 -4.12 15.27
CA HIS A 73 13.40 -3.24 14.36
C HIS A 73 13.55 -3.72 12.91
N PRO A 74 12.86 -4.82 12.53
CA PRO A 74 12.98 -5.40 11.20
C PRO A 74 12.29 -4.55 10.14
N ARG A 75 12.93 -4.36 8.97
CA ARG A 75 12.39 -3.57 7.85
C ARG A 75 11.53 -4.40 6.93
N TRP A 76 10.25 -4.53 7.26
CA TRP A 76 9.28 -5.22 6.41
C TRP A 76 8.81 -4.33 5.26
N ASN A 77 8.64 -4.95 4.10
CA ASN A 77 8.07 -4.36 2.90
C ASN A 77 6.95 -5.27 2.39
N VAL A 78 6.01 -4.69 1.64
CA VAL A 78 5.01 -5.43 0.87
C VAL A 78 5.23 -5.14 -0.61
N VAL A 79 5.31 -6.19 -1.41
CA VAL A 79 5.35 -6.09 -2.88
C VAL A 79 4.13 -6.80 -3.41
N ALA A 80 3.37 -6.12 -4.27
CA ALA A 80 2.17 -6.69 -4.88
C ALA A 80 2.22 -6.53 -6.40
N GLN A 81 1.90 -7.61 -7.10
CA GLN A 81 1.92 -7.68 -8.56
C GLN A 81 0.61 -8.23 -9.11
N ARG A 82 0.23 -7.76 -10.28
CA ARG A 82 -0.92 -8.28 -11.02
C ARG A 82 -0.59 -8.30 -12.50
N GLU A 83 -0.63 -9.49 -13.09
CA GLU A 83 -0.44 -9.68 -14.53
C GLU A 83 -1.68 -9.21 -15.30
N GLY A 84 -1.44 -8.49 -16.39
CA GLY A 84 -2.47 -8.09 -17.33
C GLY A 84 -2.95 -9.25 -18.20
N ALA A 85 -4.13 -9.10 -18.82
CA ALA A 85 -4.68 -10.10 -19.74
C ALA A 85 -3.93 -10.18 -21.09
N SER A 86 -3.12 -9.17 -21.42
CA SER A 86 -2.38 -9.07 -22.67
C SER A 86 -1.00 -8.45 -22.43
N PRO A 87 -0.01 -8.74 -23.30
CA PRO A 87 1.30 -8.07 -23.24
C PRO A 87 1.16 -6.55 -23.29
N GLY A 88 1.99 -5.83 -22.53
CA GLY A 88 1.94 -4.37 -22.45
C GLY A 88 3.04 -3.79 -21.57
N GLN A 89 3.05 -2.47 -21.41
CA GLN A 89 3.98 -1.78 -20.52
C GLN A 89 3.62 -2.06 -19.05
N CYS A 90 4.63 -2.32 -18.23
CA CYS A 90 4.47 -2.46 -16.79
C CYS A 90 4.42 -1.07 -16.12
N VAL A 91 3.50 -0.89 -15.17
CA VAL A 91 3.39 0.31 -14.32
C VAL A 91 3.73 -0.08 -12.89
N HIS A 92 4.64 0.65 -12.26
CA HIS A 92 5.06 0.44 -10.88
C HIS A 92 4.59 1.63 -10.01
N PHE A 93 3.74 1.37 -9.03
CA PHE A 93 3.41 2.32 -7.97
C PHE A 93 4.28 2.05 -6.73
N ASN A 94 5.06 3.04 -6.32
CA ASN A 94 5.89 2.96 -5.13
C ASN A 94 5.44 4.00 -4.10
N SER A 95 5.50 3.63 -2.83
CA SER A 95 5.14 4.48 -1.68
C SER A 95 5.91 4.01 -0.45
N HIS A 96 5.88 4.79 0.62
CA HIS A 96 6.40 4.42 1.93
C HIS A 96 5.29 4.55 2.98
N ILE A 97 5.39 3.76 4.04
CA ILE A 97 4.34 3.58 5.06
C ILE A 97 4.71 4.20 6.41
N ASP A 98 5.97 4.59 6.57
CA ASP A 98 6.50 5.11 7.81
C ASP A 98 6.23 6.60 7.99
N VAL A 99 6.07 6.99 9.25
CA VAL A 99 5.83 8.37 9.66
C VAL A 99 6.84 8.80 10.71
N VAL A 100 7.01 10.10 10.89
CA VAL A 100 7.87 10.68 11.93
C VAL A 100 7.09 10.93 13.22
N GLU A 101 7.80 11.11 14.34
CA GLU A 101 7.22 11.54 15.62
C GLU A 101 6.59 12.95 15.50
N VAL A 102 5.58 13.24 16.33
CA VAL A 102 4.78 14.49 16.33
C VAL A 102 5.37 15.52 17.29
#